data_AF-A0A920RVE8-F1
#
_entry.id   AF-A0A920RVE8-F1
#
_cell.length_a   1.000
_cell.length_b   1.000
_cell.length_c   1.000
_cell.angle_alpha   90.00
_cell.angle_beta   90.00
_cell.angle_gamma   90.00
#
_symmetry.space_group_name_H-M   'P 1'
#
loop_
_entity.id
_entity.type
_entity.pdbx_description
1 polymer ?
#
loop_
_entity_poly.entity_id
_entity_poly.type
_entity_poly.pdbx_seq_one_letter_code
_entity_poly.pdbx_strand_id
1 'polypeptide(L)'
;MQYRLNPHLSDQEYCKKTGIPTEEEYVNMYCDKTGYDLKEEWELYMAYNLFKSAGILQGILGRVRDGTAASKHAKDMAARVRPLAEGAWKLIEENFV
;
A
#
# COMPACT_ATOMS: atom_id res chain seq x y z
N MET A 1 -1.92 1.27 -3.69
CA MET A 1 -1.60 -0.15 -3.39
C MET A 1 -2.36 -1.16 -4.23
N GLN A 2 -3.68 -1.03 -4.41
CA GLN A 2 -4.44 -2.00 -5.21
C GLN A 2 -3.89 -2.16 -6.63
N TYR A 3 -3.47 -1.05 -7.25
CA TYR A 3 -2.76 -1.06 -8.55
C TYR A 3 -1.49 -1.91 -8.61
N ARG A 4 -0.86 -2.26 -7.48
CA ARG A 4 0.38 -3.06 -7.46
C ARG A 4 0.17 -4.46 -6.90
N LEU A 5 -0.87 -4.67 -6.10
CA LEU A 5 -1.12 -5.92 -5.39
C LEU A 5 -2.25 -6.74 -6.01
N ASN A 6 -3.18 -6.11 -6.71
CA ASN A 6 -4.27 -6.79 -7.38
C ASN A 6 -3.80 -7.25 -8.76
N PRO A 7 -3.85 -8.56 -9.07
CA PRO A 7 -3.36 -9.09 -10.35
C PRO A 7 -3.98 -8.45 -11.59
N HIS A 8 -5.22 -7.96 -11.50
CA HIS A 8 -5.90 -7.30 -12.60
C HIS A 8 -5.48 -5.83 -12.73
N LEU A 9 -5.35 -5.12 -11.61
CA LEU A 9 -5.02 -3.69 -11.64
C LEU A 9 -3.52 -3.43 -11.87
N SER A 10 -2.67 -4.43 -11.60
CA SER A 10 -1.25 -4.40 -11.98
C SER A 10 -1.03 -4.64 -13.48
N ASP A 11 -2.02 -5.21 -14.16
CA ASP A 11 -1.99 -5.39 -15.61
C ASP A 11 -2.55 -4.15 -16.31
N GLN A 12 -1.65 -3.42 -16.99
CA GLN A 12 -2.02 -2.22 -17.74
C GLN A 12 -2.95 -2.53 -18.92
N GLU A 13 -2.82 -3.71 -19.55
CA GLU A 13 -3.68 -4.09 -20.68
C GLU A 13 -5.10 -4.36 -20.20
N TYR A 14 -5.25 -5.07 -19.08
CA TYR A 14 -6.54 -5.25 -18.41
C TYR A 14 -7.19 -3.91 -18.08
N CYS A 15 -6.43 -2.99 -17.47
CA CYS A 15 -6.92 -1.66 -17.11
C CYS A 15 -7.45 -0.91 -18.34
N LYS A 16 -6.64 -0.82 -19.41
CA LYS A 16 -7.01 -0.17 -20.67
C LYS A 16 -8.25 -0.79 -21.31
N LYS A 17 -8.33 -2.12 -21.35
CA LYS A 17 -9.46 -2.86 -21.95
C LYS A 17 -10.77 -2.66 -21.18
N THR A 18 -10.70 -2.51 -19.86
CA THR A 18 -11.87 -2.36 -18.99
C THR A 18 -12.25 -0.89 -18.74
N GLY A 19 -11.46 0.06 -19.24
CA GLY A 19 -11.66 1.49 -19.01
C GLY A 19 -11.30 1.94 -17.59
N ILE A 20 -10.57 1.10 -16.84
CA ILE A 20 -10.00 1.47 -15.54
C ILE A 20 -8.68 2.21 -15.82
N PRO A 21 -8.46 3.42 -15.28
CA PRO A 21 -7.17 4.11 -15.43
C PRO A 21 -6.06 3.28 -14.80
N THR A 22 -4.88 3.25 -15.42
CA THR A 22 -3.65 2.71 -14.82
C THR A 22 -3.21 3.53 -13.60
N GLU A 23 -2.26 3.01 -12.81
CA GLU A 23 -1.72 3.76 -11.65
C GLU A 23 -1.18 5.14 -12.07
N GLU A 24 -0.37 5.17 -13.13
CA GLU A 24 0.23 6.40 -13.64
C GLU A 24 -0.82 7.39 -14.15
N GLU A 25 -1.78 6.92 -14.95
CA GLU A 25 -2.87 7.76 -15.44
C GLU A 25 -3.71 8.32 -14.28
N TYR A 26 -3.98 7.52 -13.26
CA TYR A 26 -4.73 7.97 -12.09
C TYR A 26 -3.97 9.03 -11.29
N VAL A 27 -2.66 8.85 -11.11
CA VAL A 27 -1.79 9.85 -10.46
C VAL A 27 -1.77 11.14 -11.29
N ASN A 28 -1.62 11.04 -12.62
CA ASN A 28 -1.66 12.19 -13.51
C ASN A 28 -2.99 12.96 -13.39
N MET A 29 -4.12 12.26 -13.44
CA MET A 29 -5.44 12.87 -13.27
C MET A 29 -5.59 13.60 -11.92
N TYR A 30 -5.00 13.06 -10.86
CA TYR A 30 -4.99 13.72 -9.56
C TYR A 30 -4.12 14.97 -9.55
N CYS A 31 -2.90 14.88 -10.10
CA CYS A 31 -1.97 16.01 -10.17
C CYS A 31 -2.58 17.16 -10.99
N ASP A 32 -3.16 16.86 -12.16
CA ASP A 32 -3.79 17.86 -13.03
C ASP A 32 -4.95 18.60 -12.35
N LYS A 33 -5.75 17.88 -11.55
CA LYS A 33 -6.90 18.47 -10.85
C LYS A 33 -6.51 19.29 -9.61
N THR A 34 -5.41 18.93 -8.96
CA THR A 34 -5.01 19.53 -7.69
C THR A 34 -3.92 20.58 -7.86
N GLY A 35 -3.18 20.56 -8.97
CA GLY A 35 -2.02 21.39 -9.20
C GLY A 35 -0.77 20.97 -8.41
N TYR A 36 -0.82 19.84 -7.71
CA TYR A 36 0.31 19.28 -6.97
C TYR A 36 0.94 18.12 -7.73
N ASP A 37 2.23 18.24 -8.06
CA ASP A 37 2.97 17.13 -8.66
C ASP A 37 3.39 16.15 -7.57
N LEU A 38 2.93 14.90 -7.69
CA LEU A 38 3.26 13.82 -6.77
C LEU A 38 4.25 12.82 -7.35
N LYS A 39 4.68 12.99 -8.61
CA LYS A 39 5.42 11.95 -9.35
C LYS A 39 6.79 11.66 -8.75
N GLU A 40 7.52 12.71 -8.39
CA GLU A 40 8.87 12.57 -7.82
C GLU A 40 8.88 11.77 -6.51
N GLU A 41 7.82 11.89 -5.72
CA GLU A 41 7.72 11.33 -4.37
C GLU A 41 6.77 10.13 -4.31
N TRP A 42 6.22 9.71 -5.45
CA TRP A 42 5.15 8.71 -5.50
C TRP A 42 5.56 7.39 -4.82
N GLU A 43 6.79 6.94 -5.06
CA GLU A 43 7.34 5.74 -4.44
C GLU A 43 7.50 5.87 -2.92
N LEU A 44 7.85 7.06 -2.43
CA LEU A 44 7.92 7.34 -1.01
C LEU A 44 6.53 7.27 -0.36
N TYR A 45 5.51 7.84 -1.00
CA TYR A 45 4.13 7.76 -0.51
C TYR A 45 3.63 6.31 -0.49
N MET A 46 4.03 5.50 -1.48
CA MET A 46 3.66 4.09 -1.54
C MET A 46 4.34 3.27 -0.44
N ALA A 47 5.65 3.47 -0.24
CA ALA A 47 6.38 2.87 0.88
C ALA A 47 5.78 3.25 2.24
N TYR A 48 5.49 4.55 2.43
CA TYR A 48 4.86 5.04 3.66
C TYR A 48 3.48 4.42 3.90
N ASN A 49 2.64 4.28 2.87
CA ASN A 49 1.31 3.67 3.03
C ASN A 49 1.38 2.18 3.40
N LEU A 50 2.37 1.44 2.87
CA LEU A 50 2.65 0.06 3.27
C LEU A 50 3.09 0.00 4.74
N PHE A 51 4.08 0.82 5.11
CA PHE A 51 4.61 0.88 6.48
C PHE A 51 3.53 1.27 7.49
N LYS A 52 2.72 2.30 7.19
CA LYS A 52 1.58 2.73 8.00
C LYS A 52 0.59 1.58 8.21
N SER A 53 0.29 0.83 7.17
CA SER A 53 -0.61 -0.33 7.26
C SER A 53 -0.04 -1.43 8.16
N ALA A 54 1.27 -1.72 8.05
CA ALA A 54 1.96 -2.64 8.94
C ALA A 54 1.90 -2.17 10.41
N GLY A 55 2.13 -0.87 10.66
CA GLY A 55 2.06 -0.27 11.99
C GLY A 55 0.65 -0.34 12.61
N ILE A 56 -0.40 -0.09 11.83
CA ILE A 56 -1.79 -0.23 12.28
C ILE A 56 -2.08 -1.68 12.72
N LEU A 57 -1.72 -2.66 11.88
CA LEU A 57 -1.92 -4.07 12.19
C LEU A 57 -1.10 -4.48 13.42
N GLN A 58 0.14 -4.04 13.53
CA GLN A 58 0.99 -4.31 14.69
C GLN A 58 0.42 -3.72 15.97
N GLY A 59 -0.14 -2.50 15.92
CA GLY A 59 -0.81 -1.87 17.06
C GLY A 59 -2.03 -2.66 17.53
N ILE A 60 -2.81 -3.25 16.61
CA ILE A 60 -3.92 -4.15 16.95
C ILE A 60 -3.40 -5.40 17.67
N LEU A 61 -2.32 -6.01 17.16
CA LEU A 61 -1.71 -7.20 17.78
C LEU A 61 -1.14 -6.92 19.17
N GLY A 62 -0.53 -5.75 19.36
CA GLY A 62 -0.07 -5.29 20.68
C GLY A 62 -1.21 -5.28 21.69
N ARG A 63 -2.36 -4.69 21.34
CA ARG A 63 -3.55 -4.69 22.20
C ARG A 63 -4.13 -6.08 22.46
N VAL A 64 -4.07 -6.98 21.47
CA VAL A 64 -4.49 -8.39 21.63
C VAL A 64 -3.55 -9.13 22.59
N ARG A 65 -2.23 -8.96 22.43
CA ARG A 65 -1.21 -9.51 23.35
C ARG A 65 -1.45 -9.02 24.77
N ASP A 66 -1.79 -7.75 24.92
CA ASP A 66 -2.03 -7.11 26.22
C ASP A 66 -3.43 -7.43 26.80
N GLY A 67 -4.22 -8.29 26.14
CA GLY A 67 -5.54 -8.74 26.61
C GLY A 67 -6.66 -7.71 26.51
N THR A 68 -6.42 -6.58 25.85
CA THR A 68 -7.37 -5.46 25.73
C THR A 68 -8.22 -5.52 24.46
N ALA A 69 -7.95 -6.49 23.58
CA ALA A 69 -8.75 -6.75 22.38
C ALA A 69 -8.93 -8.27 22.16
N ALA A 70 -10.18 -8.73 22.10
CA ALA A 70 -10.52 -10.14 21.86
C ALA A 70 -11.21 -10.29 20.49
N SER A 71 -10.44 -10.49 19.42
CA SER A 71 -11.00 -10.81 18.10
C SER A 71 -10.34 -12.05 17.51
N LYS A 72 -11.16 -12.99 17.02
CA LYS A 72 -10.70 -14.18 16.28
C LYS A 72 -9.88 -13.82 15.04
N HIS A 73 -10.10 -12.65 14.45
CA HIS A 73 -9.39 -12.20 13.24
C HIS A 73 -7.96 -11.71 13.52
N ALA A 74 -7.55 -11.58 14.80
CA ALA A 74 -6.23 -11.07 15.14
C ALA A 74 -5.08 -11.97 14.65
N LYS A 75 -5.28 -13.29 14.66
CA LYS A 75 -4.25 -14.24 14.17
C LYS A 75 -3.95 -14.05 12.69
N ASP A 76 -4.98 -13.85 11.86
CA ASP A 76 -4.82 -13.63 10.42
C ASP A 76 -4.15 -12.28 10.12
N MET A 77 -4.36 -11.28 10.98
CA MET A 77 -3.69 -9.99 10.87
C MET A 77 -2.20 -10.07 11.23
N ALA A 78 -1.80 -10.99 12.12
CA ALA A 78 -0.41 -11.19 12.51
C ALA A 78 0.48 -11.60 11.33
N ALA A 79 -0.01 -12.53 10.53
CA ALA A 79 0.71 -13.00 9.34
C ALA A 79 0.92 -11.90 8.28
N ARG A 80 0.15 -10.79 8.34
CA ARG A 80 0.19 -9.71 7.35
C ARG A 80 1.13 -8.57 7.72
N VAL A 81 1.54 -8.42 8.98
CA VAL A 81 2.39 -7.31 9.44
C VAL A 81 3.76 -7.34 8.74
N ARG A 82 4.46 -8.47 8.84
CA ARG A 82 5.83 -8.60 8.32
C ARG A 82 5.90 -8.40 6.80
N PRO A 83 5.06 -9.03 5.97
CA PRO A 83 5.07 -8.79 4.52
C PRO A 83 4.82 -7.31 4.14
N LEU A 84 3.96 -6.60 4.87
CA LEU A 84 3.71 -5.17 4.61
C LEU A 84 4.93 -4.30 4.97
N ALA A 85 5.59 -4.59 6.09
CA ALA A 85 6.79 -3.86 6.51
C ALA A 85 7.97 -4.13 5.56
N GLU A 86 8.18 -5.39 5.17
CA GLU A 86 9.21 -5.78 4.20
C GLU A 86 8.93 -5.18 2.82
N GLY A 87 7.67 -5.18 2.37
CA GLY A 87 7.28 -4.53 1.12
C GLY A 87 7.55 -3.02 1.13
N ALA A 88 7.30 -2.35 2.26
CA ALA A 88 7.64 -0.94 2.41
C ALA A 88 9.14 -0.70 2.30
N TRP A 89 9.95 -1.50 2.99
CA TRP A 89 11.41 -1.38 2.99
C TRP A 89 12.00 -1.64 1.60
N LYS A 90 11.49 -2.66 0.91
CA LYS A 90 11.89 -2.98 -0.46
C LYS A 90 11.68 -1.81 -1.42
N LEU A 91 10.55 -1.10 -1.34
CA LEU A 91 10.33 0.10 -2.15
C LEU A 91 11.33 1.20 -1.84
N ILE A 92 11.78 1.32 -0.59
CA ILE A 92 12.83 2.28 -0.24
C ILE A 92 14.17 1.88 -0.87
N GLU A 93 14.57 0.62 -0.70
CA GLU A 93 15.82 0.09 -1.26
C GLU A 93 15.87 0.21 -2.78
N GLU A 94 14.76 -0.05 -3.48
CA GLU A 94 14.74 -0.04 -4.95
C GLU A 94 14.74 1.36 -5.57
N ASN A 95 14.32 2.39 -4.83
CA ASN A 95 14.08 3.72 -5.40
C ASN A 95 14.94 4.84 -4.79
N PHE A 96 15.58 4.62 -3.63
CA PHE A 96 16.26 5.70 -2.89
C PHE A 96 17.62 5.32 -2.29
N VAL A 97 18.10 4.07 -2.44
CA VAL A 97 19.40 3.58 -1.93
C VAL A 97 20.22 3.05 -3.09
#